data_AF-A0A2S6SWQ1-F1
#
_entry.id   AF-A0A2S6SWQ1-F1
#
_cell.length_a   1.000
_cell.length_b   1.000
_cell.length_c   1.000
_cell.angle_alpha   90.00
_cell.angle_beta   90.00
_cell.angle_gamma   90.00
#
_symmetry.space_group_name_H-M   'P 1'
#
loop_
_entity.id
_entity.type
_entity.pdbx_description
1 polymer ?
#
loop_
_entity_poly.entity_id
_entity_poly.type
_entity_poly.pdbx_seq_one_letter_code
_entity_poly.pdbx_strand_id
1 'polypeptide(L)'
;TTITVTDGIAMGHEAMKASLVSREVIADSVELSVRGHCYDGIVGLAGCDKSLPGLMMAMVRLNVPSVFIYGGSILPGKYKGKDLTIIDVFEAVGKHALGTIDDNELKAIEQVACPSAGSCGGQFTANTMACISEALGLALTNSTMTPATYEERDNYGIESGRAVMNLIEKNIRPRDIVTIESLKNAAVVVAATGGSTNAALHLPAIANEAGIKFTLRDVVEIYQKTPYIGDMSPGGKYVAKDLYDVGGVPVVIKSLLDGGYINGDCLTVTGQTIAENHKDTIFPINQDVVYPCNKPISNHSSVVGLWGNLAEDGSISKIAGLSNLHFKGKAKCFDCEEDALSAVLKNEINAGDAVIIRYEGPKGGPGMREMLSTTAAIYGQGLGESVALITDGRFSGGTRGFCIGHVGPEAAEGGMIGLLKDGDEIIIDAIKGTINVTLSEEEIEKRKKEWKPRQTNHNSGSIWKYAQTVGPAYKGAVTQPGAKNETHTYADI
;
A
#
# COMPACT_ATOMS: atom_id res chain seq x y z
N THR A 1 -6.63 20.38 -12.41
CA THR A 1 -7.09 18.98 -12.26
C THR A 1 -6.01 18.06 -12.79
N THR A 2 -5.86 16.86 -12.24
CA THR A 2 -4.89 15.85 -12.71
C THR A 2 -5.60 14.52 -12.95
N ILE A 3 -4.92 13.55 -13.56
CA ILE A 3 -5.49 12.22 -13.87
C ILE A 3 -5.63 11.35 -12.62
N THR A 4 -6.36 10.25 -12.74
CA THR A 4 -6.31 9.12 -11.81
C THR A 4 -6.52 7.82 -12.58
N VAL A 5 -5.91 6.72 -12.14
CA VAL A 5 -6.23 5.37 -12.59
C VAL A 5 -7.04 4.69 -11.49
N THR A 6 -8.10 3.96 -11.86
CA THR A 6 -8.93 3.22 -10.91
C THR A 6 -8.38 1.80 -10.77
N ASP A 7 -7.68 1.52 -9.68
CA ASP A 7 -7.04 0.21 -9.47
C ASP A 7 -8.04 -0.94 -9.53
N GLY A 8 -9.21 -0.80 -8.91
CA GLY A 8 -10.26 -1.83 -8.93
C GLY A 8 -10.74 -2.21 -10.34
N ILE A 9 -10.74 -1.26 -11.28
CA ILE A 9 -11.08 -1.52 -12.70
C ILE A 9 -9.86 -2.09 -13.44
N ALA A 10 -8.65 -1.64 -13.09
CA ALA A 10 -7.43 -2.06 -13.76
C ALA A 10 -6.98 -3.49 -13.42
N MET A 11 -7.52 -4.07 -12.35
CA MET A 11 -7.15 -5.40 -11.83
C MET A 11 -7.41 -6.52 -12.84
N GLY A 12 -6.47 -7.46 -12.93
CA GLY A 12 -6.63 -8.69 -13.72
C GLY A 12 -6.34 -8.56 -15.22
N HIS A 13 -5.81 -7.42 -15.67
CA HIS A 13 -5.37 -7.25 -17.06
C HIS A 13 -4.22 -6.22 -17.18
N GLU A 14 -3.65 -6.10 -18.38
CA GLU A 14 -2.44 -5.33 -18.67
C GLU A 14 -2.47 -3.86 -18.17
N ALA A 15 -3.65 -3.24 -18.09
CA ALA A 15 -3.77 -1.85 -17.62
C ALA A 15 -3.27 -1.64 -16.17
N MET A 16 -3.18 -2.68 -15.33
CA MET A 16 -2.63 -2.56 -13.98
C MET A 16 -1.18 -2.03 -13.98
N LYS A 17 -0.44 -2.23 -15.08
CA LYS A 17 0.90 -1.65 -15.26
C LYS A 17 0.91 -0.11 -15.25
N ALA A 18 -0.23 0.53 -15.56
CA ALA A 18 -0.37 1.98 -15.49
C ALA A 18 -0.68 2.50 -14.08
N SER A 19 -1.07 1.63 -13.13
CA SER A 19 -1.48 2.02 -11.77
C SER A 19 -0.36 2.76 -11.03
N LEU A 20 0.76 2.10 -10.72
CA LEU A 20 1.83 2.75 -9.95
C LEU A 20 2.47 3.91 -10.72
N VAL A 21 2.58 3.78 -12.05
CA VAL A 21 3.09 4.86 -12.91
C VAL A 21 2.24 6.13 -12.78
N SER A 22 0.91 5.99 -12.57
CA SER A 22 0.04 7.13 -12.35
C SER A 22 0.40 7.94 -11.10
N ARG A 23 1.01 7.33 -10.06
CA ARG A 23 1.51 8.05 -8.88
C ARG A 23 2.50 9.14 -9.28
N GLU A 24 3.48 8.77 -10.11
CA GLU A 24 4.53 9.67 -10.59
C GLU A 24 3.94 10.74 -11.51
N VAL A 25 3.07 10.33 -12.45
CA VAL A 25 2.42 11.26 -13.39
C VAL A 25 1.53 12.27 -12.66
N ILE A 26 0.85 11.86 -11.59
CA ILE A 26 0.06 12.76 -10.75
C ILE A 26 0.97 13.76 -10.05
N ALA A 27 2.09 13.29 -9.48
CA ALA A 27 3.05 14.16 -8.82
C ALA A 27 3.63 15.21 -9.80
N ASP A 28 4.08 14.76 -10.96
CA ASP A 28 4.65 15.62 -12.02
C ASP A 28 3.62 16.59 -12.59
N SER A 29 2.39 16.13 -12.81
CA SER A 29 1.30 16.96 -13.36
C SER A 29 0.91 18.10 -12.42
N VAL A 30 0.83 17.81 -11.10
CA VAL A 30 0.58 18.83 -10.08
C VAL A 30 1.78 19.79 -9.99
N GLU A 31 3.01 19.26 -10.00
CA GLU A 31 4.23 20.07 -10.00
C GLU A 31 4.26 21.07 -11.16
N LEU A 32 4.07 20.61 -12.40
CA LEU A 32 4.08 21.46 -13.58
C LEU A 32 2.97 22.52 -13.53
N SER A 33 1.80 22.16 -13.01
CA SER A 33 0.69 23.09 -12.85
C SER A 33 1.03 24.20 -11.85
N VAL A 34 1.58 23.85 -10.68
CA VAL A 34 1.91 24.83 -9.63
C VAL A 34 3.07 25.72 -10.07
N ARG A 35 4.16 25.14 -10.60
CA ARG A 35 5.31 25.90 -11.10
C ARG A 35 4.94 26.80 -12.27
N GLY A 36 4.13 26.31 -13.21
CA GLY A 36 3.75 27.04 -14.41
C GLY A 36 2.82 28.22 -14.17
N HIS A 37 2.08 28.21 -13.05
CA HIS A 37 1.13 29.27 -12.69
C HIS A 37 1.52 30.05 -11.43
N CYS A 38 2.64 29.71 -10.80
CA CYS A 38 3.15 30.34 -9.58
C CYS A 38 2.11 30.36 -8.44
N TYR A 39 1.46 29.21 -8.17
CA TYR A 39 0.51 29.13 -7.05
C TYR A 39 1.23 29.13 -5.69
N ASP A 40 0.71 29.91 -4.74
CA ASP A 40 1.26 30.09 -3.39
C ASP A 40 0.86 28.98 -2.39
N GLY A 41 -0.12 28.15 -2.73
CA GLY A 41 -0.58 27.07 -1.87
C GLY A 41 -1.44 26.04 -2.58
N ILE A 42 -1.61 24.88 -1.94
CA ILE A 42 -2.30 23.73 -2.53
C ILE A 42 -3.35 23.19 -1.55
N VAL A 43 -4.60 23.14 -1.98
CA VAL A 43 -5.60 22.23 -1.39
C VAL A 43 -5.78 21.07 -2.36
N GLY A 44 -5.23 19.92 -2.00
CA GLY A 44 -5.21 18.76 -2.88
C GLY A 44 -6.29 17.75 -2.51
N LEU A 45 -7.13 17.38 -3.47
CA LEU A 45 -8.16 16.34 -3.32
C LEU A 45 -7.76 15.08 -4.09
N ALA A 46 -7.69 13.94 -3.41
CA ALA A 46 -7.41 12.64 -4.01
C ALA A 46 -8.31 11.54 -3.43
N GLY A 47 -8.67 10.54 -4.24
CA GLY A 47 -9.61 9.47 -3.85
C GLY A 47 -9.01 8.09 -4.00
N CYS A 48 -8.65 7.68 -5.21
CA CYS A 48 -8.23 6.29 -5.48
C CYS A 48 -6.75 6.06 -5.17
N ASP A 49 -6.42 4.92 -4.54
CA ASP A 49 -5.09 4.37 -4.23
C ASP A 49 -3.87 5.25 -4.54
N LYS A 50 -3.44 5.32 -5.81
CA LYS A 50 -2.17 5.97 -6.21
C LYS A 50 -2.25 7.50 -6.29
N SER A 51 -3.47 8.06 -6.34
CA SER A 51 -3.68 9.51 -6.34
C SER A 51 -3.32 10.16 -5.00
N LEU A 52 -3.54 9.47 -3.87
CA LEU A 52 -3.20 9.99 -2.55
C LEU A 52 -1.68 10.21 -2.39
N PRO A 53 -0.82 9.18 -2.54
CA PRO A 53 0.62 9.38 -2.43
C PRO A 53 1.16 10.28 -3.54
N GLY A 54 0.64 10.24 -4.77
CA GLY A 54 1.09 11.13 -5.85
C GLY A 54 0.87 12.61 -5.51
N LEU A 55 -0.27 12.95 -4.92
CA LEU A 55 -0.57 14.31 -4.49
C LEU A 55 0.25 14.72 -3.27
N MET A 56 0.41 13.85 -2.26
CA MET A 56 1.27 14.12 -1.11
C MET A 56 2.74 14.29 -1.52
N MET A 57 3.21 13.50 -2.49
CA MET A 57 4.55 13.65 -3.07
C MET A 57 4.71 15.04 -3.70
N ALA A 58 3.73 15.49 -4.51
CA ALA A 58 3.78 16.84 -5.10
C ALA A 58 3.81 17.97 -4.05
N MET A 59 3.01 17.86 -2.99
CA MET A 59 2.99 18.84 -1.89
C MET A 59 4.37 18.96 -1.24
N VAL A 60 4.98 17.82 -0.91
CA VAL A 60 6.32 17.79 -0.29
C VAL A 60 7.42 18.25 -1.26
N ARG A 61 7.31 17.89 -2.54
CA ARG A 61 8.24 18.29 -3.61
C ARG A 61 8.26 19.81 -3.79
N LEU A 62 7.09 20.42 -3.98
CA LEU A 62 6.96 21.86 -4.20
C LEU A 62 7.21 22.67 -2.93
N ASN A 63 6.92 22.08 -1.78
CA ASN A 63 7.08 22.67 -0.45
C ASN A 63 6.37 24.04 -0.29
N VAL A 64 5.31 24.30 -1.05
CA VAL A 64 4.39 25.41 -0.81
C VAL A 64 3.36 25.00 0.26
N PRO A 65 2.85 25.92 1.10
CA PRO A 65 1.79 25.63 2.06
C PRO A 65 0.66 24.78 1.47
N SER A 66 0.41 23.60 2.06
CA SER A 66 -0.48 22.61 1.46
C SER A 66 -1.35 21.91 2.49
N VAL A 67 -2.58 21.57 2.09
CA VAL A 67 -3.51 20.73 2.86
C VAL A 67 -4.04 19.61 1.97
N PHE A 68 -3.97 18.37 2.46
CA PHE A 68 -4.49 17.20 1.79
C PHE A 68 -5.91 16.88 2.23
N ILE A 69 -6.77 16.55 1.25
CA ILE A 69 -8.14 16.08 1.46
C ILE A 69 -8.28 14.72 0.77
N TYR A 70 -8.62 13.69 1.57
CA TYR A 70 -9.02 12.40 1.04
C TYR A 70 -10.47 12.42 0.56
N GLY A 71 -10.81 11.83 -0.58
CA GLY A 71 -12.14 11.78 -1.20
C GLY A 71 -13.23 11.06 -0.41
N GLY A 72 -12.86 10.21 0.55
CA GLY A 72 -13.78 9.43 1.38
C GLY A 72 -13.96 7.99 0.87
N SER A 73 -14.29 7.10 1.81
CA SER A 73 -14.57 5.69 1.52
C SER A 73 -15.98 5.49 0.96
N ILE A 74 -16.15 4.48 0.12
CA ILE A 74 -17.46 3.94 -0.27
C ILE A 74 -18.18 3.34 0.94
N LEU A 75 -19.51 3.37 0.93
CA LEU A 75 -20.33 2.58 1.86
C LEU A 75 -20.28 1.09 1.48
N PRO A 76 -20.30 0.15 2.46
CA PRO A 76 -20.30 -1.27 2.17
C PRO A 76 -21.57 -1.69 1.41
N GLY A 77 -21.39 -2.59 0.44
CA GLY A 77 -22.50 -3.29 -0.21
C GLY A 77 -23.20 -4.25 0.75
N LYS A 78 -24.42 -4.70 0.44
CA LYS A 78 -25.14 -5.69 1.27
C LYS A 78 -25.69 -6.84 0.44
N TYR A 79 -25.35 -8.06 0.83
CA TYR A 79 -25.88 -9.27 0.20
C TYR A 79 -26.11 -10.38 1.24
N LYS A 80 -27.31 -10.97 1.25
CA LYS A 80 -27.70 -12.04 2.20
C LYS A 80 -27.36 -11.74 3.67
N GLY A 81 -27.53 -10.48 4.08
CA GLY A 81 -27.25 -10.02 5.46
C GLY A 81 -25.77 -9.85 5.80
N LYS A 82 -24.87 -9.93 4.82
CA LYS A 82 -23.44 -9.65 4.96
C LYS A 82 -23.07 -8.37 4.23
N ASP A 83 -22.13 -7.64 4.83
CA ASP A 83 -21.50 -6.52 4.16
C ASP A 83 -20.50 -7.03 3.13
N LEU A 84 -20.46 -6.36 1.98
CA LEU A 84 -19.60 -6.69 0.85
C LEU A 84 -18.69 -5.53 0.50
N THR A 85 -17.53 -5.88 -0.03
CA THR A 85 -16.54 -5.00 -0.62
C THR A 85 -16.12 -5.53 -1.99
N ILE A 86 -15.23 -4.81 -2.68
CA ILE A 86 -14.73 -5.25 -3.98
C ILE A 86 -13.98 -6.59 -3.92
N ILE A 87 -13.34 -6.94 -2.79
CA ILE A 87 -12.62 -8.22 -2.69
C ILE A 87 -13.58 -9.41 -2.75
N ASP A 88 -14.79 -9.25 -2.21
CA ASP A 88 -15.81 -10.30 -2.20
C ASP A 88 -16.27 -10.64 -3.64
N VAL A 89 -16.23 -9.66 -4.55
CA VAL A 89 -16.49 -9.89 -5.98
C VAL A 89 -15.40 -10.77 -6.59
N PHE A 90 -14.12 -10.49 -6.31
CA PHE A 90 -13.01 -11.29 -6.81
C PHE A 90 -13.00 -12.72 -6.24
N GLU A 91 -13.32 -12.88 -4.95
CA GLU A 91 -13.50 -14.21 -4.36
C GLU A 91 -14.71 -14.96 -4.95
N ALA A 92 -15.80 -14.25 -5.26
CA ALA A 92 -16.96 -14.83 -5.92
C ALA A 92 -16.61 -15.41 -7.29
N VAL A 93 -15.75 -14.74 -8.07
CA VAL A 93 -15.23 -15.29 -9.34
C VAL A 93 -14.48 -16.61 -9.13
N GLY A 94 -13.64 -16.70 -8.10
CA GLY A 94 -12.95 -17.95 -7.75
C GLY A 94 -13.91 -19.09 -7.36
N LYS A 95 -14.95 -18.78 -6.58
CA LYS A 95 -16.00 -19.75 -6.19
C LYS A 95 -16.85 -20.20 -7.37
N HIS A 96 -17.12 -19.30 -8.31
CA HIS A 96 -17.84 -19.59 -9.56
C HIS A 96 -17.04 -20.56 -10.45
N ALA A 97 -15.73 -20.35 -10.59
CA ALA A 97 -14.85 -21.24 -11.35
C ALA A 97 -14.81 -22.69 -10.81
N LEU A 98 -15.06 -22.86 -9.50
CA LEU A 98 -15.21 -24.17 -8.85
C LEU A 98 -16.63 -24.75 -8.91
N GLY A 99 -17.58 -24.05 -9.51
CA GLY A 99 -18.99 -24.43 -9.52
C GLY A 99 -19.68 -24.33 -8.16
N THR A 100 -19.10 -23.61 -7.19
CA THR A 100 -19.67 -23.43 -5.85
C THR A 100 -20.80 -22.40 -5.82
N ILE A 101 -20.76 -21.40 -6.71
CA ILE A 101 -21.85 -20.45 -6.95
C ILE A 101 -22.21 -20.43 -8.44
N ASP A 102 -23.46 -20.08 -8.77
CA ASP A 102 -23.93 -19.98 -10.15
C ASP A 102 -23.81 -18.55 -10.73
N ASP A 103 -24.14 -18.39 -12.02
CA ASP A 103 -24.11 -17.09 -12.71
C ASP A 103 -25.04 -16.06 -12.06
N ASN A 104 -26.18 -16.50 -11.50
CA ASN A 104 -27.16 -15.61 -10.88
C ASN A 104 -26.62 -15.04 -9.56
N GLU A 105 -25.99 -15.87 -8.74
CA GLU A 105 -25.39 -15.46 -7.49
C GLU A 105 -24.19 -14.53 -7.72
N LEU A 106 -23.32 -14.86 -8.70
CA LEU A 106 -22.19 -13.99 -9.07
C LEU A 106 -22.68 -12.60 -9.50
N LYS A 107 -23.69 -12.56 -10.39
CA LYS A 107 -24.29 -11.31 -10.86
C LYS A 107 -24.95 -10.51 -9.74
N ALA A 108 -25.61 -11.18 -8.79
CA ALA A 108 -26.23 -10.50 -7.66
C ALA A 108 -25.18 -9.84 -6.75
N ILE A 109 -24.03 -10.49 -6.53
CA ILE A 109 -22.89 -9.94 -5.78
C ILE A 109 -22.31 -8.71 -6.51
N GLU A 110 -22.06 -8.83 -7.82
CA GLU A 110 -21.54 -7.74 -8.67
C GLU A 110 -22.41 -6.48 -8.55
N GLN A 111 -23.73 -6.64 -8.65
CA GLN A 111 -24.67 -5.51 -8.68
C GLN A 111 -24.78 -4.72 -7.38
N VAL A 112 -24.35 -5.29 -6.25
CA VAL A 112 -24.54 -4.67 -4.92
C VAL A 112 -23.23 -4.34 -4.20
N ALA A 113 -22.08 -4.80 -4.69
CA ALA A 113 -20.79 -4.64 -4.02
C ALA A 113 -20.25 -3.20 -4.00
N CYS A 114 -20.70 -2.34 -4.93
CA CYS A 114 -20.25 -0.93 -5.03
C CYS A 114 -21.47 0.02 -5.04
N PRO A 115 -22.14 0.23 -3.88
CA PRO A 115 -23.44 0.89 -3.83
C PRO A 115 -23.40 2.42 -3.91
N SER A 116 -22.23 3.04 -3.82
CA SER A 116 -22.08 4.50 -3.72
C SER A 116 -20.76 4.99 -4.32
N ALA A 117 -20.56 6.30 -4.35
CA ALA A 117 -19.25 6.89 -4.66
C ALA A 117 -18.25 6.63 -3.51
N GLY A 118 -16.96 6.72 -3.81
CA GLY A 118 -15.88 6.62 -2.83
C GLY A 118 -14.87 5.53 -3.15
N SER A 119 -13.78 5.50 -2.40
CA SER A 119 -12.72 4.51 -2.55
C SER A 119 -13.06 3.19 -1.86
N CYS A 120 -12.30 2.13 -2.13
CA CYS A 120 -12.57 0.80 -1.60
C CYS A 120 -12.70 0.80 -0.06
N GLY A 121 -13.72 0.10 0.47
CA GLY A 121 -14.13 0.21 1.87
C GLY A 121 -13.24 -0.45 2.92
N GLY A 122 -12.40 -1.42 2.54
CA GLY A 122 -11.45 -2.06 3.45
C GLY A 122 -10.21 -1.19 3.73
N GLN A 123 -9.35 -1.63 4.64
CA GLN A 123 -8.04 -1.03 4.92
C GLN A 123 -7.01 -1.35 3.82
N PHE A 124 -7.40 -1.12 2.57
CA PHE A 124 -6.56 -1.19 1.37
C PHE A 124 -5.73 0.08 1.23
N THR A 125 -5.08 0.28 0.08
CA THR A 125 -4.14 1.40 -0.10
C THR A 125 -4.81 2.76 0.10
N ALA A 126 -6.00 3.01 -0.47
CA ALA A 126 -6.70 4.28 -0.29
C ALA A 126 -6.89 4.65 1.19
N ASN A 127 -7.59 3.83 1.98
CA ASN A 127 -7.82 4.12 3.40
C ASN A 127 -6.52 4.09 4.23
N THR A 128 -5.55 3.23 3.88
CA THR A 128 -4.23 3.22 4.54
C THR A 128 -3.49 4.54 4.31
N MET A 129 -3.45 5.03 3.08
CA MET A 129 -2.81 6.30 2.73
C MET A 129 -3.60 7.50 3.29
N ALA A 130 -4.91 7.36 3.46
CA ALA A 130 -5.74 8.34 4.14
C ALA A 130 -5.34 8.43 5.64
N CYS A 131 -5.24 7.31 6.35
CA CYS A 131 -4.71 7.29 7.73
C CYS A 131 -3.29 7.87 7.82
N ILE A 132 -2.42 7.55 6.85
CA ILE A 132 -1.07 8.11 6.75
C ILE A 132 -1.11 9.64 6.64
N SER A 133 -2.05 10.21 5.88
CA SER A 133 -2.12 11.66 5.70
C SER A 133 -2.46 12.41 7.01
N GLU A 134 -3.30 11.85 7.87
CA GLU A 134 -3.55 12.40 9.22
C GLU A 134 -2.34 12.19 10.15
N ALA A 135 -1.73 11.00 10.12
CA ALA A 135 -0.60 10.66 10.99
C ALA A 135 0.69 11.41 10.65
N LEU A 136 0.90 11.73 9.36
CA LEU A 136 1.94 12.65 8.91
C LEU A 136 1.66 14.09 9.33
N GLY A 137 0.38 14.44 9.50
CA GLY A 137 -0.07 15.80 9.76
C GLY A 137 -0.36 16.61 8.49
N LEU A 138 -0.48 16.00 7.30
CA LEU A 138 -0.80 16.67 6.04
C LEU A 138 -2.31 16.86 5.80
N ALA A 139 -3.14 16.12 6.52
CA ALA A 139 -4.59 16.23 6.49
C ALA A 139 -5.13 16.78 7.81
N LEU A 140 -6.30 17.42 7.76
CA LEU A 140 -7.00 17.85 8.97
C LEU A 140 -7.40 16.63 9.81
N THR A 141 -7.37 16.78 11.14
CA THR A 141 -7.80 15.75 12.08
C THR A 141 -9.22 15.31 11.79
N ASN A 142 -9.44 14.00 11.76
CA ASN A 142 -10.70 13.32 11.47
C ASN A 142 -11.26 13.51 10.05
N SER A 143 -10.51 14.11 9.12
CA SER A 143 -10.99 14.38 7.76
C SER A 143 -11.00 13.15 6.85
N THR A 144 -10.34 12.06 7.24
CA THR A 144 -10.04 10.96 6.31
C THR A 144 -10.94 9.73 6.45
N MET A 145 -11.79 9.65 7.48
CA MET A 145 -12.70 8.52 7.66
C MET A 145 -14.15 8.82 7.28
N THR A 146 -14.50 10.10 7.08
CA THR A 146 -15.85 10.47 6.63
C THR A 146 -16.18 9.80 5.28
N PRO A 147 -17.26 9.01 5.19
CA PRO A 147 -17.66 8.38 3.94
C PRO A 147 -17.89 9.41 2.81
N ALA A 148 -17.65 9.01 1.57
CA ALA A 148 -17.66 9.93 0.43
C ALA A 148 -19.04 10.56 0.15
N THR A 149 -20.13 9.91 0.58
CA THR A 149 -21.51 10.37 0.36
C THR A 149 -22.07 11.24 1.48
N TYR A 150 -21.32 11.46 2.55
CA TYR A 150 -21.78 12.19 3.73
C TYR A 150 -21.57 13.69 3.53
N GLU A 151 -22.62 14.49 3.72
CA GLU A 151 -22.59 15.96 3.51
C GLU A 151 -21.67 16.66 4.52
N GLU A 152 -21.46 16.08 5.71
CA GLU A 152 -20.53 16.60 6.72
C GLU A 152 -19.11 16.77 6.16
N ARG A 153 -18.79 16.04 5.08
CA ARG A 153 -17.52 16.10 4.39
C ARG A 153 -17.26 17.45 3.72
N ASP A 154 -18.30 18.14 3.27
CA ASP A 154 -18.18 19.45 2.61
C ASP A 154 -17.52 20.49 3.54
N ASN A 155 -17.73 20.35 4.86
CA ASN A 155 -17.08 21.18 5.85
C ASN A 155 -15.56 21.04 5.81
N TYR A 156 -15.01 19.85 5.56
CA TYR A 156 -13.56 19.69 5.42
C TYR A 156 -13.00 20.39 4.19
N GLY A 157 -13.80 20.60 3.13
CA GLY A 157 -13.41 21.46 2.01
C GLY A 157 -13.22 22.92 2.44
N ILE A 158 -14.18 23.45 3.21
CA ILE A 158 -14.14 24.82 3.74
C ILE A 158 -12.99 24.98 4.74
N GLU A 159 -12.87 24.07 5.70
CA GLU A 159 -11.82 24.13 6.74
C GLU A 159 -10.42 23.93 6.14
N SER A 160 -10.26 23.13 5.09
CA SER A 160 -8.97 23.00 4.39
C SER A 160 -8.57 24.30 3.68
N GLY A 161 -9.56 25.01 3.11
CA GLY A 161 -9.36 26.34 2.56
C GLY A 161 -8.90 27.35 3.62
N ARG A 162 -9.47 27.31 4.83
CA ARG A 162 -9.02 28.16 5.95
C ARG A 162 -7.62 27.75 6.44
N ALA A 163 -7.39 26.46 6.57
CA ALA A 163 -6.12 25.91 7.04
C ALA A 163 -4.98 26.31 6.12
N VAL A 164 -5.12 26.17 4.80
CA VAL A 164 -4.05 26.57 3.86
C VAL A 164 -3.74 28.07 3.96
N MET A 165 -4.74 28.93 4.17
CA MET A 165 -4.50 30.36 4.35
C MET A 165 -3.73 30.66 5.65
N ASN A 166 -4.04 29.96 6.74
CA ASN A 166 -3.28 30.06 7.99
C ASN A 166 -1.84 29.50 7.83
N LEU A 167 -1.64 28.45 7.04
CA LEU A 167 -0.30 27.92 6.73
C LEU A 167 0.51 28.92 5.91
N ILE A 168 -0.11 29.61 4.94
CA ILE A 168 0.53 30.71 4.18
C ILE A 168 0.91 31.84 5.13
N GLU A 169 -0.01 32.31 5.98
CA GLU A 169 0.23 33.40 6.93
C GLU A 169 1.40 33.07 7.89
N LYS A 170 1.48 31.82 8.37
CA LYS A 170 2.53 31.36 9.29
C LYS A 170 3.79 30.84 8.60
N ASN A 171 3.80 30.80 7.26
CA ASN A 171 4.83 30.16 6.45
C ASN A 171 5.16 28.72 6.91
N ILE A 172 4.14 27.94 7.25
CA ILE A 172 4.28 26.51 7.57
C ILE A 172 4.14 25.72 6.28
N ARG A 173 5.14 24.89 5.97
CA ARG A 173 5.24 24.18 4.69
C ARG A 173 5.26 22.67 4.89
N PRO A 174 4.96 21.87 3.84
CA PRO A 174 4.94 20.42 3.92
C PRO A 174 6.21 19.79 4.48
N ARG A 175 7.41 20.32 4.21
CA ARG A 175 8.68 19.78 4.77
C ARG A 175 8.92 20.14 6.24
N ASP A 176 8.18 21.09 6.80
CA ASP A 176 8.16 21.35 8.26
C ASP A 176 7.32 20.30 9.00
N ILE A 177 6.33 19.73 8.30
CA ILE A 177 5.39 18.71 8.80
C ILE A 177 5.94 17.29 8.55
N VAL A 178 6.44 17.03 7.34
CA VAL A 178 7.01 15.74 6.94
C VAL A 178 8.46 15.65 7.39
N THR A 179 8.63 15.07 8.57
CA THR A 179 9.91 14.83 9.22
C THR A 179 10.14 13.33 9.40
N ILE A 180 11.33 12.94 9.84
CA ILE A 180 11.58 11.53 10.18
C ILE A 180 10.64 11.02 11.29
N GLU A 181 10.24 11.90 12.22
CA GLU A 181 9.34 11.53 13.31
C GLU A 181 7.90 11.38 12.85
N SER A 182 7.40 12.25 11.95
CA SER A 182 6.06 12.07 11.39
C SER A 182 5.97 10.89 10.42
N LEU A 183 7.04 10.58 9.68
CA LEU A 183 7.15 9.34 8.88
C LEU A 183 7.08 8.08 9.76
N LYS A 184 7.73 8.11 10.94
CA LYS A 184 7.60 7.02 11.92
C LYS A 184 6.18 6.91 12.45
N ASN A 185 5.54 8.03 12.81
CA ASN A 185 4.14 8.04 13.24
C ASN A 185 3.22 7.41 12.20
N ALA A 186 3.40 7.78 10.92
CA ALA A 186 2.64 7.22 9.83
C ALA A 186 2.83 5.70 9.69
N ALA A 187 4.08 5.21 9.78
CA ALA A 187 4.35 3.77 9.77
C ALA A 187 3.71 3.04 10.96
N VAL A 188 3.71 3.64 12.17
CA VAL A 188 3.03 3.10 13.36
C VAL A 188 1.53 2.93 13.10
N VAL A 189 0.86 3.95 12.55
CA VAL A 189 -0.59 3.86 12.25
C VAL A 189 -0.91 2.75 11.24
N VAL A 190 -0.06 2.54 10.23
CA VAL A 190 -0.23 1.44 9.28
C VAL A 190 -0.13 0.09 9.97
N ALA A 191 0.91 -0.12 10.79
CA ALA A 191 1.09 -1.37 11.52
C ALA A 191 -0.06 -1.64 12.50
N ALA A 192 -0.48 -0.60 13.21
CA ALA A 192 -1.54 -0.64 14.21
C ALA A 192 -2.90 -1.03 13.63
N THR A 193 -3.17 -0.64 12.38
CA THR A 193 -4.45 -0.89 11.70
C THR A 193 -4.40 -2.04 10.69
N GLY A 194 -3.25 -2.71 10.56
CA GLY A 194 -3.05 -3.78 9.58
C GLY A 194 -3.19 -3.31 8.13
N GLY A 195 -2.73 -2.09 7.86
CA GLY A 195 -2.86 -1.44 6.57
C GLY A 195 -2.05 -2.09 5.45
N SER A 196 -2.22 -1.55 4.25
CA SER A 196 -1.66 -2.11 3.01
C SER A 196 -0.13 -2.12 3.00
N THR A 197 0.45 -3.20 2.49
CA THR A 197 1.90 -3.33 2.24
C THR A 197 2.41 -2.28 1.24
N ASN A 198 1.54 -1.72 0.39
CA ASN A 198 1.87 -0.59 -0.49
C ASN A 198 2.37 0.65 0.29
N ALA A 199 2.02 0.79 1.58
CA ALA A 199 2.56 1.86 2.42
C ALA A 199 4.10 1.79 2.53
N ALA A 200 4.67 0.59 2.49
CA ALA A 200 6.12 0.39 2.50
C ALA A 200 6.80 0.80 1.18
N LEU A 201 6.01 1.10 0.14
CA LEU A 201 6.47 1.72 -1.11
C LEU A 201 6.21 3.24 -1.08
N HIS A 202 5.06 3.67 -0.56
CA HIS A 202 4.64 5.06 -0.62
C HIS A 202 5.30 5.96 0.45
N LEU A 203 5.54 5.47 1.67
CA LEU A 203 6.24 6.24 2.70
C LEU A 203 7.69 6.57 2.30
N PRO A 204 8.51 5.63 1.79
CA PRO A 204 9.82 5.95 1.23
C PRO A 204 9.76 6.97 0.08
N ALA A 205 8.74 6.89 -0.79
CA ALA A 205 8.59 7.83 -1.89
C ALA A 205 8.29 9.26 -1.40
N ILE A 206 7.39 9.42 -0.42
CA ILE A 206 7.12 10.72 0.21
C ILE A 206 8.37 11.25 0.93
N ALA A 207 9.10 10.38 1.64
CA ALA A 207 10.34 10.75 2.31
C ALA A 207 11.41 11.25 1.32
N ASN A 208 11.51 10.63 0.15
CA ASN A 208 12.43 11.05 -0.92
C ASN A 208 12.13 12.49 -1.38
N GLU A 209 10.85 12.87 -1.52
CA GLU A 209 10.46 14.24 -1.87
C GLU A 209 10.88 15.27 -0.81
N ALA A 210 11.04 14.87 0.46
CA ALA A 210 11.59 15.69 1.53
C ALA A 210 13.13 15.59 1.66
N GLY A 211 13.78 14.76 0.86
CA GLY A 211 15.23 14.50 0.95
C GLY A 211 15.63 13.63 2.15
N ILE A 212 14.66 12.95 2.76
CA ILE A 212 14.84 12.11 3.95
C ILE A 212 15.12 10.66 3.52
N LYS A 213 16.18 10.05 4.06
CA LYS A 213 16.44 8.63 3.87
C LYS A 213 15.48 7.82 4.74
N PHE A 214 14.50 7.17 4.11
CA PHE A 214 13.55 6.26 4.75
C PHE A 214 13.22 5.15 3.75
N THR A 215 13.34 3.89 4.16
CA THR A 215 13.32 2.72 3.27
C THR A 215 12.33 1.66 3.75
N LEU A 216 12.09 0.65 2.93
CA LEU A 216 11.32 -0.55 3.31
C LEU A 216 11.78 -1.12 4.66
N ARG A 217 13.08 -1.14 4.92
CA ARG A 217 13.64 -1.68 6.16
C ARG A 217 13.20 -0.85 7.37
N ASP A 218 13.27 0.47 7.28
CA ASP A 218 12.84 1.36 8.35
C ASP A 218 11.35 1.18 8.67
N VAL A 219 10.52 1.06 7.62
CA VAL A 219 9.08 0.79 7.76
C VAL A 219 8.81 -0.52 8.51
N VAL A 220 9.47 -1.61 8.09
CA VAL A 220 9.28 -2.93 8.71
C VAL A 220 9.79 -2.98 10.14
N GLU A 221 10.93 -2.36 10.45
CA GLU A 221 11.47 -2.30 11.82
C GLU A 221 10.50 -1.59 12.78
N ILE A 222 9.72 -0.61 12.29
CA ILE A 222 8.64 0.04 13.05
C ILE A 222 7.45 -0.90 13.20
N TYR A 223 7.07 -1.61 12.14
CA TYR A 223 5.94 -2.55 12.18
C TYR A 223 6.17 -3.64 13.24
N GLN A 224 7.38 -4.19 13.32
CA GLN A 224 7.74 -5.22 14.30
C GLN A 224 7.58 -4.79 15.76
N LYS A 225 7.70 -3.48 16.03
CA LYS A 225 7.62 -2.90 17.38
C LYS A 225 6.23 -2.37 17.71
N THR A 226 5.29 -2.39 16.77
CA THR A 226 3.97 -1.75 16.91
C THR A 226 2.89 -2.81 17.16
N PRO A 227 2.04 -2.66 18.19
CA PRO A 227 0.93 -3.57 18.43
C PRO A 227 -0.15 -3.43 17.37
N TYR A 228 -0.82 -4.54 17.04
CA TYR A 228 -1.98 -4.55 16.15
C TYR A 228 -3.25 -4.31 16.96
N ILE A 229 -3.93 -3.18 16.69
CA ILE A 229 -5.08 -2.70 17.48
C ILE A 229 -6.35 -2.41 16.67
N GLY A 230 -6.29 -2.27 15.34
CA GLY A 230 -7.48 -2.02 14.52
C GLY A 230 -7.95 -3.31 13.85
N ASP A 231 -9.17 -3.77 14.14
CA ASP A 231 -9.75 -5.00 13.57
C ASP A 231 -10.34 -4.76 12.16
N MET A 232 -9.48 -4.36 11.22
CA MET A 232 -9.90 -3.88 9.90
C MET A 232 -9.72 -4.93 8.80
N SER A 233 -10.76 -5.09 7.97
CA SER A 233 -10.74 -5.86 6.73
C SER A 233 -9.58 -5.41 5.83
N PRO A 234 -8.84 -6.34 5.18
CA PRO A 234 -9.17 -7.77 5.00
C PRO A 234 -8.61 -8.72 6.06
N GLY A 235 -7.78 -8.21 6.99
CA GLY A 235 -7.21 -9.02 8.08
C GLY A 235 -8.14 -9.17 9.27
N GLY A 236 -9.06 -8.22 9.43
CA GLY A 236 -10.07 -8.14 10.48
C GLY A 236 -11.50 -8.10 9.97
N LYS A 237 -12.44 -7.77 10.87
CA LYS A 237 -13.89 -7.80 10.61
C LYS A 237 -14.44 -6.52 9.97
N TYR A 238 -13.90 -5.36 10.31
CA TYR A 238 -14.56 -4.07 10.10
C TYR A 238 -14.05 -3.31 8.87
N VAL A 239 -14.90 -2.44 8.30
CA VAL A 239 -14.54 -1.57 7.17
C VAL A 239 -14.37 -0.12 7.63
N ALA A 240 -13.88 0.76 6.75
CA ALA A 240 -13.60 2.16 7.07
C ALA A 240 -14.82 2.91 7.63
N LYS A 241 -16.04 2.54 7.22
CA LYS A 241 -17.28 3.10 7.78
C LYS A 241 -17.42 2.80 9.28
N ASP A 242 -17.06 1.60 9.73
CA ASP A 242 -17.14 1.25 11.15
C ASP A 242 -16.08 2.01 11.96
N LEU A 243 -14.89 2.20 11.39
CA LEU A 243 -13.86 3.05 12.00
C LEU A 243 -14.34 4.50 12.15
N TYR A 244 -15.01 5.04 11.13
CA TYR A 244 -15.66 6.34 11.23
C TYR A 244 -16.70 6.39 12.35
N ASP A 245 -17.60 5.39 12.43
CA ASP A 245 -18.68 5.35 13.41
C ASP A 245 -18.15 5.35 14.87
N VAL A 246 -16.97 4.79 15.12
CA VAL A 246 -16.34 4.81 16.46
C VAL A 246 -15.51 6.06 16.75
N GLY A 247 -15.32 6.96 15.78
CA GLY A 247 -14.59 8.23 15.97
C GLY A 247 -13.35 8.40 15.08
N GLY A 248 -13.14 7.53 14.10
CA GLY A 248 -12.16 7.69 13.02
C GLY A 248 -10.71 7.43 13.42
N VAL A 249 -9.79 7.94 12.60
CA VAL A 249 -8.34 7.89 12.85
C VAL A 249 -7.92 8.49 14.19
N PRO A 250 -8.57 9.57 14.71
CA PRO A 250 -8.24 10.09 16.03
C PRO A 250 -8.27 9.06 17.15
N VAL A 251 -9.20 8.09 17.10
CA VAL A 251 -9.28 7.01 18.11
C VAL A 251 -8.07 6.10 18.07
N VAL A 252 -7.57 5.78 16.87
CA VAL A 252 -6.35 5.00 16.66
C VAL A 252 -5.14 5.78 17.19
N ILE A 253 -4.99 7.05 16.79
CA ILE A 253 -3.89 7.91 17.25
C ILE A 253 -3.92 8.07 18.76
N LYS A 254 -5.10 8.26 19.37
CA LYS A 254 -5.26 8.37 20.82
C LYS A 254 -4.74 7.13 21.55
N SER A 255 -5.14 5.93 21.12
CA SER A 255 -4.64 4.67 21.69
C SER A 255 -3.11 4.55 21.60
N LEU A 256 -2.54 4.97 20.46
CA LEU A 256 -1.10 4.90 20.23
C LEU A 256 -0.31 5.98 20.98
N LEU A 257 -0.87 7.18 21.17
CA LEU A 257 -0.32 8.22 22.05
C LEU A 257 -0.29 7.74 23.50
N ASP A 258 -1.40 7.19 23.99
CA ASP A 258 -1.49 6.65 25.36
C ASP A 258 -0.54 5.44 25.57
N GLY A 259 -0.28 4.68 24.50
CA GLY A 259 0.69 3.60 24.47
C GLY A 259 2.15 4.03 24.28
N GLY A 260 2.43 5.30 24.01
CA GLY A 260 3.78 5.83 23.77
C GLY A 260 4.39 5.46 22.42
N TYR A 261 3.59 5.08 21.42
CA TYR A 261 4.06 4.71 20.09
C TYR A 261 4.08 5.88 19.09
N ILE A 262 3.32 6.94 19.37
CA ILE A 262 3.25 8.15 18.53
C ILE A 262 4.03 9.28 19.20
N ASN A 263 4.88 9.94 18.43
CA ASN A 263 5.49 11.21 18.82
C ASN A 263 4.47 12.34 18.65
N GLY A 264 3.93 12.81 19.77
CA GLY A 264 2.90 13.85 19.82
C GLY A 264 3.37 15.25 19.41
N ASP A 265 4.67 15.51 19.38
CA ASP A 265 5.23 16.84 19.11
C ASP A 265 5.31 17.19 17.61
N CYS A 266 4.94 16.25 16.74
CA CYS A 266 4.95 16.48 15.29
C CYS A 266 3.93 17.56 14.90
N LEU A 267 4.38 18.58 14.15
CA LEU A 267 3.54 19.64 13.61
C LEU A 267 2.55 19.11 12.57
N THR A 268 1.41 19.76 12.42
CA THR A 268 0.37 19.40 11.44
C THR A 268 -0.13 20.62 10.66
N VAL A 269 -0.96 20.38 9.64
CA VAL A 269 -1.63 21.42 8.84
C VAL A 269 -2.58 22.32 9.63
N THR A 270 -2.94 21.97 10.88
CA THR A 270 -3.70 22.88 11.76
C THR A 270 -2.80 23.99 12.35
N GLY A 271 -1.47 23.85 12.21
CA GLY A 271 -0.48 24.67 12.90
C GLY A 271 -0.28 24.28 14.37
N GLN A 272 -0.90 23.19 14.81
CA GLN A 272 -0.74 22.58 16.14
C GLN A 272 -0.05 21.22 16.02
N THR A 273 0.42 20.70 17.15
CA THR A 273 1.03 19.36 17.20
C THR A 273 -0.03 18.25 17.16
N ILE A 274 0.39 17.03 16.87
CA ILE A 274 -0.47 15.84 16.96
C ILE A 274 -1.09 15.72 18.35
N ALA A 275 -0.33 15.92 19.42
CA ALA A 275 -0.85 15.84 20.79
C ALA A 275 -1.91 16.90 21.08
N GLU A 276 -1.70 18.15 20.63
CA GLU A 276 -2.66 19.24 20.79
C GLU A 276 -3.98 18.96 20.07
N ASN A 277 -3.90 18.48 18.83
CA ASN A 277 -5.07 18.11 18.02
C ASN A 277 -5.89 16.96 18.64
N HIS A 278 -5.26 16.07 19.42
CA HIS A 278 -5.90 14.87 20.00
C HIS A 278 -6.18 14.99 21.51
N LYS A 279 -5.95 16.16 22.11
CA LYS A 279 -6.10 16.35 23.57
C LYS A 279 -7.50 16.02 24.08
N ASP A 280 -8.52 16.34 23.29
CA ASP A 280 -9.94 16.16 23.60
C ASP A 280 -10.53 14.88 22.98
N THR A 281 -9.70 14.06 22.31
CA THR A 281 -10.16 12.81 21.72
C THR A 281 -10.48 11.80 22.82
N ILE A 282 -11.76 11.41 22.89
CA ILE A 282 -12.24 10.40 23.81
C ILE A 282 -12.14 9.04 23.12
N PHE A 283 -11.46 8.09 23.77
CA PHE A 283 -11.47 6.70 23.31
C PHE A 283 -12.86 6.08 23.62
N PRO A 284 -13.62 5.64 22.60
CA PRO A 284 -14.97 5.12 22.78
C PRO A 284 -14.98 3.84 23.62
N ILE A 285 -15.92 3.75 24.55
CA ILE A 285 -16.18 2.52 25.33
C ILE A 285 -17.16 1.61 24.57
N ASN A 286 -17.12 0.30 24.84
CA ASN A 286 -18.05 -0.69 24.29
C ASN A 286 -18.10 -0.77 22.75
N GLN A 287 -16.94 -0.66 22.10
CA GLN A 287 -16.74 -0.99 20.70
C GLN A 287 -15.59 -2.00 20.56
N ASP A 288 -15.53 -2.70 19.43
CA ASP A 288 -14.56 -3.76 19.13
C ASP A 288 -13.86 -3.55 17.77
N VAL A 289 -13.88 -2.31 17.26
CA VAL A 289 -13.19 -1.88 16.03
C VAL A 289 -11.73 -1.50 16.31
N VAL A 290 -11.48 -0.73 17.38
CA VAL A 290 -10.14 -0.28 17.79
C VAL A 290 -9.88 -0.70 19.24
N TYR A 291 -8.73 -1.30 19.50
CA TYR A 291 -8.33 -1.78 20.81
C TYR A 291 -7.33 -0.82 21.49
N PRO A 292 -7.32 -0.74 22.82
CA PRO A 292 -6.28 0.00 23.53
C PRO A 292 -4.93 -0.74 23.41
N CYS A 293 -3.82 0.00 23.32
CA CYS A 293 -2.48 -0.60 23.15
C CYS A 293 -2.05 -1.53 24.29
N ASN A 294 -2.64 -1.42 25.48
CA ASN A 294 -2.39 -2.33 26.61
C ASN A 294 -3.16 -3.66 26.52
N LYS A 295 -4.12 -3.77 25.60
CA LYS A 295 -4.88 -4.99 25.31
C LYS A 295 -5.10 -5.10 23.79
N PRO A 296 -4.01 -5.21 23.01
CA PRO A 296 -4.09 -5.24 21.55
C PRO A 296 -4.66 -6.59 21.08
N ILE A 297 -5.05 -6.63 19.80
CA ILE A 297 -5.43 -7.88 19.12
C ILE A 297 -4.21 -8.82 19.07
N SER A 298 -3.04 -8.24 18.79
CA SER A 298 -1.75 -8.94 18.80
C SER A 298 -0.63 -7.98 19.21
N ASN A 299 0.37 -8.50 19.92
CA ASN A 299 1.58 -7.75 20.28
C ASN A 299 2.55 -7.54 19.10
N HIS A 300 2.27 -8.17 17.95
CA HIS A 300 3.04 -8.03 16.73
C HIS A 300 2.14 -7.56 15.59
N SER A 301 2.70 -6.77 14.68
CA SER A 301 2.01 -6.34 13.45
C SER A 301 1.57 -7.53 12.61
N SER A 302 0.50 -7.32 11.85
CA SER A 302 -0.01 -8.26 10.85
C SER A 302 0.81 -8.29 9.55
N VAL A 303 1.90 -7.52 9.48
CA VAL A 303 2.79 -7.39 8.33
C VAL A 303 4.23 -7.70 8.75
N VAL A 304 4.96 -8.43 7.92
CA VAL A 304 6.35 -8.80 8.14
C VAL A 304 7.21 -8.47 6.91
N GLY A 305 8.45 -8.04 7.14
CA GLY A 305 9.45 -7.99 6.09
C GLY A 305 10.37 -9.21 6.12
N LEU A 306 10.79 -9.67 4.95
CA LEU A 306 11.63 -10.86 4.81
C LEU A 306 12.91 -10.50 4.03
N TRP A 307 14.05 -10.92 4.56
CA TRP A 307 15.38 -10.77 3.95
C TRP A 307 16.10 -12.11 3.82
N GLY A 308 16.97 -12.22 2.84
CA GLY A 308 17.81 -13.41 2.65
C GLY A 308 18.37 -13.44 1.24
N ASN A 309 18.96 -14.57 0.84
CA ASN A 309 19.58 -14.64 -0.48
C ASN A 309 18.56 -14.50 -1.63
N LEU A 310 17.27 -14.76 -1.39
CA LEU A 310 16.22 -14.53 -2.38
C LEU A 310 15.76 -13.08 -2.47
N ALA A 311 15.88 -12.30 -1.39
CA ALA A 311 15.41 -10.92 -1.29
C ALA A 311 16.43 -10.06 -0.54
N GLU A 312 17.54 -9.74 -1.21
CA GLU A 312 18.65 -8.98 -0.61
C GLU A 312 18.25 -7.54 -0.26
N ASP A 313 17.46 -6.89 -1.13
CA ASP A 313 16.89 -5.56 -0.86
C ASP A 313 15.67 -5.63 0.09
N GLY A 314 15.24 -6.85 0.42
CA GLY A 314 14.06 -7.14 1.22
C GLY A 314 12.82 -7.45 0.40
N SER A 315 11.79 -7.84 1.11
CA SER A 315 10.44 -8.12 0.61
C SER A 315 9.44 -7.94 1.75
N ILE A 316 8.14 -7.95 1.45
CA ILE A 316 7.09 -7.73 2.45
C ILE A 316 5.91 -8.67 2.22
N SER A 317 5.32 -9.15 3.31
CA SER A 317 4.13 -10.01 3.29
C SER A 317 3.18 -9.63 4.42
N LYS A 318 1.88 -9.76 4.15
CA LYS A 318 0.87 -9.79 5.20
C LYS A 318 0.83 -11.20 5.79
N ILE A 319 0.84 -11.32 7.11
CA ILE A 319 0.76 -12.61 7.84
C ILE A 319 -0.45 -12.69 8.77
N ALA A 320 -1.34 -11.70 8.69
CA ALA A 320 -2.61 -11.69 9.43
C ALA A 320 -3.38 -12.99 9.19
N GLY A 321 -3.76 -13.68 10.27
CA GLY A 321 -4.58 -14.89 10.21
C GLY A 321 -3.84 -16.18 9.85
N LEU A 322 -2.51 -16.15 9.64
CA LEU A 322 -1.74 -17.37 9.39
C LEU A 322 -1.51 -18.17 10.67
N SER A 323 -1.87 -19.46 10.61
CA SER A 323 -1.60 -20.43 11.68
C SER A 323 -0.14 -20.94 11.67
N ASN A 324 0.46 -21.05 10.49
CA ASN A 324 1.83 -21.48 10.29
C ASN A 324 2.69 -20.34 9.70
N LEU A 325 3.74 -19.97 10.43
CA LEU A 325 4.68 -18.90 10.07
C LEU A 325 5.98 -19.40 9.42
N HIS A 326 6.03 -20.69 9.07
CA HIS A 326 7.13 -21.29 8.32
C HIS A 326 6.59 -21.97 7.07
N PHE A 327 7.31 -21.80 5.96
CA PHE A 327 6.99 -22.46 4.71
C PHE A 327 8.26 -23.06 4.09
N LYS A 328 8.11 -24.28 3.55
CA LYS A 328 9.14 -24.95 2.77
C LYS A 328 8.49 -25.58 1.56
N GLY A 329 8.93 -25.21 0.36
CA GLY A 329 8.29 -25.64 -0.87
C GLY A 329 9.21 -25.65 -2.08
N LYS A 330 8.71 -26.17 -3.19
CA LYS A 330 9.45 -26.22 -4.46
C LYS A 330 8.98 -25.10 -5.39
N ALA A 331 9.93 -24.39 -5.98
CA ALA A 331 9.66 -23.28 -6.90
C ALA A 331 8.91 -23.80 -8.13
N LYS A 332 7.86 -23.07 -8.52
CA LYS A 332 7.19 -23.18 -9.81
C LYS A 332 7.15 -21.79 -10.43
N CYS A 333 7.96 -21.59 -11.48
CA CYS A 333 8.35 -20.28 -11.96
C CYS A 333 7.51 -19.86 -13.17
N PHE A 334 7.02 -18.63 -13.10
CA PHE A 334 6.26 -17.97 -14.15
C PHE A 334 6.86 -16.61 -14.46
N ASP A 335 6.96 -16.30 -15.74
CA ASP A 335 7.56 -15.07 -16.24
C ASP A 335 6.52 -13.94 -16.44
N CYS A 336 5.26 -14.20 -16.10
CA CYS A 336 4.20 -13.21 -15.96
C CYS A 336 3.02 -13.75 -15.13
N GLU A 337 2.16 -12.85 -14.64
CA GLU A 337 0.93 -13.21 -13.90
C GLU A 337 -0.02 -14.08 -14.73
N GLU A 338 -0.17 -13.81 -16.04
CA GLU A 338 -1.15 -14.49 -16.89
C GLU A 338 -0.87 -16.00 -16.98
N ASP A 339 0.41 -16.38 -17.07
CA ASP A 339 0.83 -17.78 -17.09
C ASP A 339 0.60 -18.44 -15.73
N ALA A 340 0.90 -17.72 -14.63
CA ALA A 340 0.65 -18.21 -13.28
C ALA A 340 -0.85 -18.42 -13.02
N LEU A 341 -1.69 -17.45 -13.38
CA LEU A 341 -3.15 -17.54 -13.28
C LEU A 341 -3.68 -18.71 -14.13
N SER A 342 -3.17 -18.88 -15.35
CA SER A 342 -3.55 -19.99 -16.22
C SER A 342 -3.23 -21.35 -15.59
N ALA A 343 -2.07 -21.49 -14.96
CA ALA A 343 -1.70 -22.72 -14.26
C ALA A 343 -2.58 -22.98 -13.03
N VAL A 344 -2.93 -21.94 -12.27
CA VAL A 344 -3.88 -22.05 -11.15
C VAL A 344 -5.25 -22.52 -11.64
N LEU A 345 -5.82 -21.87 -12.67
CA LEU A 345 -7.14 -22.21 -13.20
C LEU A 345 -7.20 -23.63 -13.81
N LYS A 346 -6.06 -24.15 -14.29
CA LYS A 346 -5.93 -25.53 -14.81
C LYS A 346 -5.66 -26.57 -13.71
N ASN A 347 -5.63 -26.17 -12.43
CA ASN A 347 -5.29 -27.02 -11.29
C ASN A 347 -3.89 -27.65 -11.39
N GLU A 348 -2.93 -26.90 -11.93
CA GLU A 348 -1.54 -27.36 -12.03
C GLU A 348 -0.71 -26.98 -10.79
N ILE A 349 -1.25 -26.18 -9.87
CA ILE A 349 -0.60 -25.78 -8.61
C ILE A 349 -1.02 -26.74 -7.50
N ASN A 350 -0.04 -27.25 -6.75
CA ASN A 350 -0.25 -28.21 -5.68
C ASN A 350 0.13 -27.62 -4.31
N ALA A 351 -0.45 -28.18 -3.25
CA ALA A 351 -0.02 -27.89 -1.88
C ALA A 351 1.49 -28.16 -1.72
N GLY A 352 2.22 -27.20 -1.16
CA GLY A 352 3.68 -27.21 -1.03
C GLY A 352 4.43 -26.51 -2.16
N ASP A 353 3.75 -26.03 -3.21
CA ASP A 353 4.39 -25.24 -4.26
C ASP A 353 4.73 -23.82 -3.77
N ALA A 354 5.90 -23.34 -4.15
CA ALA A 354 6.29 -21.93 -4.09
C ALA A 354 6.11 -21.32 -5.48
N VAL A 355 4.97 -20.68 -5.72
CA VAL A 355 4.64 -20.05 -7.00
C VAL A 355 5.42 -18.74 -7.12
N ILE A 356 6.39 -18.72 -8.04
CA ILE A 356 7.23 -17.56 -8.31
C ILE A 356 6.69 -16.84 -9.53
N ILE A 357 6.30 -15.57 -9.39
CA ILE A 357 5.85 -14.72 -10.49
C ILE A 357 6.85 -13.59 -10.64
N ARG A 358 7.70 -13.66 -11.67
CA ARG A 358 8.83 -12.74 -11.88
C ARG A 358 8.66 -11.87 -13.11
N TYR A 359 9.50 -10.83 -13.21
CA TYR A 359 9.38 -9.78 -14.21
C TYR A 359 8.10 -8.95 -14.06
N GLU A 360 7.63 -8.81 -12.82
CA GLU A 360 6.48 -7.98 -12.47
C GLU A 360 6.87 -6.77 -11.63
N GLY A 361 8.17 -6.55 -11.42
CA GLY A 361 8.75 -5.43 -10.68
C GLY A 361 8.63 -4.07 -11.38
N PRO A 362 9.24 -3.02 -10.80
CA PRO A 362 9.19 -1.66 -11.35
C PRO A 362 9.62 -1.58 -12.82
N LYS A 363 10.74 -2.19 -13.20
CA LYS A 363 11.25 -2.20 -14.58
C LYS A 363 10.74 -3.39 -15.39
N GLY A 364 10.63 -4.56 -14.75
CA GLY A 364 10.27 -5.81 -15.42
C GLY A 364 8.85 -5.84 -15.96
N GLY A 365 7.88 -5.36 -15.16
CA GLY A 365 6.47 -5.34 -15.53
C GLY A 365 6.24 -4.62 -16.87
N PRO A 366 6.70 -3.36 -17.03
CA PRO A 366 7.05 -2.36 -16.02
C PRO A 366 5.83 -1.88 -15.22
N GLY A 367 6.05 -1.10 -14.17
CA GLY A 367 4.99 -0.47 -13.38
C GLY A 367 4.59 -1.23 -12.12
N MET A 368 5.33 -2.28 -11.75
CA MET A 368 5.17 -3.00 -10.49
C MET A 368 3.71 -3.37 -10.21
N ARG A 369 3.07 -4.17 -11.06
CA ARG A 369 1.61 -4.37 -11.01
C ARG A 369 1.15 -5.01 -9.69
N GLU A 370 -0.08 -4.72 -9.30
CA GLU A 370 -0.74 -5.31 -8.14
C GLU A 370 -1.59 -6.49 -8.57
N MET A 371 -1.12 -7.69 -8.26
CA MET A 371 -1.73 -8.95 -8.66
C MET A 371 -2.78 -9.36 -7.61
N LEU A 372 -4.01 -9.57 -8.08
CA LEU A 372 -5.13 -10.03 -7.24
C LEU A 372 -5.73 -11.32 -7.80
N SER A 373 -5.92 -11.42 -9.12
CA SER A 373 -6.61 -12.56 -9.75
C SER A 373 -5.97 -13.90 -9.41
N THR A 374 -4.63 -14.01 -9.52
CA THR A 374 -3.92 -15.26 -9.18
C THR A 374 -4.08 -15.62 -7.71
N THR A 375 -4.01 -14.62 -6.83
CA THR A 375 -4.16 -14.84 -5.39
C THR A 375 -5.59 -15.26 -5.03
N ALA A 376 -6.60 -14.56 -5.54
CA ALA A 376 -8.01 -14.86 -5.30
C ALA A 376 -8.38 -16.25 -5.84
N ALA A 377 -7.83 -16.66 -6.99
CA ALA A 377 -8.04 -17.99 -7.55
C ALA A 377 -7.45 -19.11 -6.65
N ILE A 378 -6.21 -18.95 -6.17
CA ILE A 378 -5.57 -19.91 -5.23
C ILE A 378 -6.39 -20.03 -3.94
N TYR A 379 -6.87 -18.90 -3.42
CA TYR A 379 -7.72 -18.87 -2.23
C TYR A 379 -9.08 -19.52 -2.46
N GLY A 380 -9.73 -19.22 -3.59
CA GLY A 380 -10.96 -19.85 -4.01
C GLY A 380 -10.84 -21.38 -4.04
N GLN A 381 -9.71 -21.90 -4.52
CA GLN A 381 -9.36 -23.34 -4.57
C GLN A 381 -9.01 -23.96 -3.22
N GLY A 382 -8.94 -23.18 -2.13
CA GLY A 382 -8.59 -23.68 -0.80
C GLY A 382 -7.10 -23.98 -0.59
N LEU A 383 -6.21 -23.47 -1.46
CA LEU A 383 -4.75 -23.66 -1.38
C LEU A 383 -4.03 -22.53 -0.62
N GLY A 384 -4.76 -21.54 -0.10
CA GLY A 384 -4.19 -20.30 0.45
C GLY A 384 -3.21 -20.46 1.62
N GLU A 385 -3.33 -21.51 2.44
CA GLU A 385 -2.40 -21.79 3.55
C GLU A 385 -1.30 -22.79 3.19
N SER A 386 -1.40 -23.47 2.04
CA SER A 386 -0.49 -24.55 1.65
C SER A 386 0.45 -24.17 0.51
N VAL A 387 0.27 -23.00 -0.11
CA VAL A 387 1.09 -22.46 -1.21
C VAL A 387 1.68 -21.12 -0.79
N ALA A 388 2.91 -20.85 -1.22
CA ALA A 388 3.50 -19.51 -1.13
C ALA A 388 3.50 -18.85 -2.51
N LEU A 389 3.14 -17.57 -2.57
CA LEU A 389 3.18 -16.72 -3.75
C LEU A 389 4.29 -15.68 -3.56
N ILE A 390 5.24 -15.61 -4.49
CA ILE A 390 6.45 -14.79 -4.37
C ILE A 390 6.63 -13.99 -5.66
N THR A 391 6.81 -12.68 -5.55
CA THR A 391 6.96 -11.79 -6.72
C THR A 391 7.85 -10.58 -6.46
N ASP A 392 8.51 -10.12 -7.53
CA ASP A 392 9.16 -8.80 -7.60
C ASP A 392 8.16 -7.66 -7.82
N GLY A 393 6.91 -7.97 -8.19
CA GLY A 393 5.77 -7.06 -8.24
C GLY A 393 5.10 -6.83 -6.89
N ARG A 394 3.77 -6.65 -6.90
CA ARG A 394 2.96 -6.44 -5.68
C ARG A 394 1.80 -7.42 -5.65
N PHE A 395 1.38 -7.81 -4.45
CA PHE A 395 0.09 -8.46 -4.23
C PHE A 395 -0.89 -7.47 -3.63
N SER A 396 -2.17 -7.64 -3.94
CA SER A 396 -3.21 -6.76 -3.42
C SER A 396 -3.25 -6.75 -1.90
N GLY A 397 -3.57 -5.60 -1.30
CA GLY A 397 -3.79 -5.49 0.14
C GLY A 397 -4.88 -6.45 0.67
N GLY A 398 -5.73 -6.98 -0.23
CA GLY A 398 -6.74 -8.01 -0.02
C GLY A 398 -6.25 -9.40 0.34
N THR A 399 -4.98 -9.71 0.04
CA THR A 399 -4.52 -11.09 0.06
C THR A 399 -4.22 -11.59 1.47
N ARG A 400 -4.46 -12.88 1.70
CA ARG A 400 -4.07 -13.60 2.92
C ARG A 400 -2.90 -14.55 2.59
N GLY A 401 -2.27 -15.14 3.60
CA GLY A 401 -1.24 -16.17 3.40
C GLY A 401 0.14 -15.63 3.02
N PHE A 402 1.05 -16.53 2.63
CA PHE A 402 2.40 -16.17 2.18
C PHE A 402 2.36 -15.55 0.78
N CYS A 403 1.86 -14.33 0.68
CA CYS A 403 1.86 -13.51 -0.53
C CYS A 403 2.94 -12.45 -0.40
N ILE A 404 4.15 -12.81 -0.80
CA ILE A 404 5.39 -12.06 -0.61
C ILE A 404 5.64 -11.22 -1.85
N GLY A 405 5.46 -9.90 -1.71
CA GLY A 405 5.74 -8.93 -2.77
C GLY A 405 7.03 -8.15 -2.52
N HIS A 406 7.35 -7.27 -3.48
CA HIS A 406 8.47 -6.34 -3.41
C HIS A 406 9.84 -7.04 -3.35
N VAL A 407 9.95 -8.29 -3.78
CA VAL A 407 11.22 -9.03 -3.76
C VAL A 407 12.23 -8.28 -4.62
N GLY A 408 13.26 -7.76 -3.97
CA GLY A 408 14.34 -7.01 -4.60
C GLY A 408 15.72 -7.64 -4.37
N PRO A 409 16.70 -7.44 -5.28
CA PRO A 409 16.54 -6.79 -6.58
C PRO A 409 15.56 -7.54 -7.51
N GLU A 410 14.85 -6.81 -8.39
CA GLU A 410 13.84 -7.42 -9.26
C GLU A 410 14.48 -8.31 -10.33
N ALA A 411 13.69 -9.20 -10.95
CA ALA A 411 14.20 -10.13 -11.97
C ALA A 411 14.78 -9.41 -13.19
N ALA A 412 14.25 -8.24 -13.55
CA ALA A 412 14.74 -7.43 -14.66
C ALA A 412 16.14 -6.83 -14.41
N GLU A 413 16.59 -6.78 -13.16
CA GLU A 413 17.92 -6.33 -12.77
C GLU A 413 18.87 -7.50 -12.42
N GLY A 414 18.44 -8.74 -12.68
CA GLY A 414 19.25 -9.92 -12.40
C GLY A 414 19.29 -10.32 -10.93
N GLY A 415 18.30 -9.88 -10.13
CA GLY A 415 18.14 -10.34 -8.76
C GLY A 415 17.83 -11.83 -8.66
N MET A 416 17.99 -12.40 -7.46
CA MET A 416 17.92 -13.86 -7.26
C MET A 416 16.61 -14.49 -7.74
N ILE A 417 15.48 -13.78 -7.62
CA ILE A 417 14.18 -14.21 -8.15
C ILE A 417 14.20 -14.47 -9.67
N GLY A 418 15.00 -13.70 -10.43
CA GLY A 418 15.21 -13.90 -11.86
C GLY A 418 16.05 -15.14 -12.21
N LEU A 419 16.75 -15.72 -11.24
CA LEU A 419 17.63 -16.88 -11.41
C LEU A 419 16.97 -18.20 -11.02
N LEU A 420 15.78 -18.17 -10.42
CA LEU A 420 15.08 -19.37 -9.99
C LEU A 420 14.68 -20.26 -11.19
N LYS A 421 14.67 -21.57 -10.95
CA LYS A 421 14.22 -22.62 -11.85
C LYS A 421 13.22 -23.50 -11.12
N ASP A 422 12.34 -24.17 -11.87
CA ASP A 422 11.39 -25.12 -11.30
C ASP A 422 12.11 -26.20 -10.46
N GLY A 423 11.57 -26.47 -9.28
CA GLY A 423 12.12 -27.43 -8.34
C GLY A 423 13.17 -26.89 -7.36
N ASP A 424 13.62 -25.65 -7.50
CA ASP A 424 14.46 -25.01 -6.47
C ASP A 424 13.71 -24.96 -5.14
N GLU A 425 14.41 -25.22 -4.03
CA GLU A 425 13.77 -25.27 -2.72
C GLU A 425 13.76 -23.90 -2.04
N ILE A 426 12.57 -23.42 -1.69
CA ILE A 426 12.35 -22.13 -1.02
C ILE A 426 12.04 -22.38 0.46
N ILE A 427 12.67 -21.59 1.33
CA ILE A 427 12.48 -21.62 2.79
C ILE A 427 12.10 -20.21 3.24
N ILE A 428 10.94 -20.10 3.89
CA ILE A 428 10.44 -18.86 4.49
C ILE A 428 10.26 -19.09 5.99
N ASP A 429 10.75 -18.14 6.78
CA ASP A 429 10.57 -18.09 8.23
C ASP A 429 10.15 -16.66 8.59
N ALA A 430 8.84 -16.46 8.76
CA ALA A 430 8.28 -15.14 9.09
C ALA A 430 8.57 -14.72 10.53
N ILE A 431 8.94 -15.64 11.41
CA ILE A 431 9.33 -15.30 12.79
C ILE A 431 10.72 -14.65 12.78
N LYS A 432 11.66 -15.23 12.03
CA LYS A 432 13.01 -14.67 11.86
C LYS A 432 13.07 -13.55 10.82
N GLY A 433 12.02 -13.37 10.03
CA GLY A 433 12.01 -12.40 8.95
C GLY A 433 12.92 -12.80 7.78
N THR A 434 12.96 -14.09 7.42
CA THR A 434 13.86 -14.61 6.40
C THR A 434 13.19 -15.30 5.22
N ILE A 435 13.78 -15.13 4.02
CA ILE A 435 13.38 -15.81 2.79
C ILE A 435 14.63 -16.24 2.01
N ASN A 436 14.78 -17.54 1.79
CA ASN A 436 15.96 -18.10 1.16
C ASN A 436 15.63 -19.17 0.12
N VAL A 437 16.54 -19.36 -0.82
CA VAL A 437 16.58 -20.49 -1.75
C VAL A 437 17.80 -21.36 -1.47
N THR A 438 17.60 -22.68 -1.45
CA THR A 438 18.67 -23.67 -1.20
C THR A 438 19.45 -23.95 -2.48
N LEU A 439 20.40 -23.07 -2.81
CA LEU A 439 21.34 -23.23 -3.92
C LEU A 439 22.78 -23.02 -3.45
N SER A 440 23.74 -23.72 -4.07
CA SER A 440 25.17 -23.48 -3.81
C SER A 440 25.61 -22.18 -4.48
N GLU A 441 26.66 -21.54 -3.93
CA GLU A 441 27.26 -20.34 -4.52
C GLU A 441 27.72 -20.58 -5.96
N GLU A 442 28.25 -21.77 -6.26
CA GLU A 442 28.67 -22.15 -7.62
C GLU A 442 27.50 -22.14 -8.63
N GLU A 443 26.34 -22.69 -8.25
CA GLU A 443 25.17 -22.70 -9.12
C GLU A 443 24.58 -21.30 -9.26
N ILE A 444 24.58 -20.48 -8.21
CA ILE A 444 24.14 -19.09 -8.27
C ILE A 444 25.01 -18.29 -9.26
N GLU A 445 26.33 -18.39 -9.14
CA GLU A 445 27.27 -17.67 -10.02
C GLU A 445 27.20 -18.15 -11.47
N LYS A 446 26.96 -19.46 -11.69
CA LYS A 446 26.67 -19.98 -13.03
C LYS A 446 25.41 -19.35 -13.62
N ARG A 447 24.31 -19.34 -12.88
CA ARG A 447 23.03 -18.77 -13.35
C ARG A 447 23.12 -17.26 -13.60
N LYS A 448 23.85 -16.51 -12.76
CA LYS A 448 24.11 -15.08 -12.98
C LYS A 448 24.83 -14.82 -14.31
N LYS A 449 25.80 -15.66 -14.67
CA LYS A 449 26.53 -15.55 -15.96
C LYS A 449 25.67 -15.89 -17.17
N GLU A 450 24.70 -16.79 -17.00
CA GLU A 450 23.76 -17.19 -18.05
C GLU A 450 22.58 -16.21 -18.20
N TRP A 451 22.29 -15.42 -17.16
CA TRP A 451 21.17 -14.48 -17.14
C TRP A 451 21.34 -13.37 -18.19
N LYS A 452 20.23 -13.02 -18.84
CA LYS A 452 20.16 -11.92 -19.81
C LYS A 452 18.93 -11.07 -19.50
N PRO A 453 19.05 -9.73 -19.58
CA PRO A 453 17.89 -8.85 -19.44
C PRO A 453 16.80 -9.22 -20.44
N ARG A 454 15.57 -9.37 -19.95
CA ARG A 454 14.39 -9.58 -20.80
C ARG A 454 13.92 -8.24 -21.37
N GLN A 455 13.49 -8.23 -22.63
CA GLN A 455 12.86 -7.06 -23.23
C GLN A 455 11.38 -6.99 -22.85
N THR A 456 10.89 -5.77 -22.62
CA THR A 456 9.46 -5.51 -22.40
C THR A 456 8.77 -5.13 -23.71
N ASN A 457 7.45 -5.27 -23.76
CA ASN A 457 6.65 -4.81 -24.90
C ASN A 457 6.32 -3.30 -24.82
N HIS A 458 6.68 -2.63 -23.71
CA HIS A 458 6.44 -1.20 -23.51
C HIS A 458 7.64 -0.38 -23.99
N ASN A 459 7.75 -0.24 -25.32
CA ASN A 459 8.90 0.38 -25.99
C ASN A 459 8.73 1.87 -26.31
N SER A 460 7.62 2.49 -25.90
CA SER A 460 7.38 3.93 -26.04
C SER A 460 6.33 4.44 -25.02
N GLY A 461 6.12 5.75 -24.97
CA GLY A 461 5.09 6.37 -24.11
C GLY A 461 5.48 6.46 -22.63
N SER A 462 4.49 6.71 -21.76
CA SER A 462 4.74 7.00 -20.33
C SER A 462 5.28 5.81 -19.55
N ILE A 463 4.82 4.58 -19.83
CA ILE A 463 5.32 3.36 -19.16
C ILE A 463 6.78 3.11 -19.54
N TRP A 464 7.16 3.33 -20.80
CA TRP A 464 8.56 3.25 -21.21
C TRP A 464 9.44 4.26 -20.47
N LYS A 465 9.01 5.53 -20.39
CA LYS A 465 9.73 6.58 -19.65
C LYS A 465 9.94 6.18 -18.19
N TYR A 466 8.90 5.68 -17.54
CA TYR A 466 8.98 5.17 -16.16
C TYR A 466 10.03 4.07 -16.02
N ALA A 467 10.02 3.06 -16.91
CA ALA A 467 11.00 1.98 -16.86
C ALA A 467 12.45 2.45 -17.03
N GLN A 468 12.69 3.58 -17.70
CA GLN A 468 14.03 4.16 -17.85
C GLN A 468 14.54 4.84 -16.58
N THR A 469 13.66 5.41 -15.77
CA THR A 469 14.03 6.31 -14.67
C THR A 469 13.72 5.76 -13.27
N VAL A 470 12.87 4.75 -13.17
CA VAL A 470 12.43 4.21 -11.88
C VAL A 470 13.58 3.57 -11.10
N GLY A 471 13.67 3.92 -9.82
CA GLY A 471 14.56 3.32 -8.85
C GLY A 471 14.00 2.03 -8.22
N PRO A 472 14.75 1.41 -7.30
CA PRO A 472 14.35 0.13 -6.71
C PRO A 472 13.14 0.28 -5.76
N ALA A 473 12.38 -0.81 -5.61
CA ALA A 473 11.18 -0.85 -4.79
C ALA A 473 11.44 -0.51 -3.31
N TYR A 474 12.55 -0.96 -2.72
CA TYR A 474 12.85 -0.70 -1.29
C TYR A 474 13.08 0.78 -0.97
N LYS A 475 13.32 1.63 -2.00
CA LYS A 475 13.42 3.10 -1.90
C LYS A 475 12.13 3.80 -2.32
N GLY A 476 11.06 3.06 -2.56
CA GLY A 476 9.75 3.59 -2.94
C GLY A 476 9.47 3.64 -4.44
N ALA A 477 10.32 3.02 -5.27
CA ALA A 477 10.20 3.05 -6.74
C ALA A 477 10.03 4.48 -7.30
N VAL A 478 10.83 5.41 -6.79
CA VAL A 478 10.81 6.82 -7.21
C VAL A 478 11.48 6.99 -8.57
N THR A 479 11.06 7.99 -9.35
CA THR A 479 11.60 8.27 -10.70
C THR A 479 12.58 9.45 -10.75
N GLN A 480 12.89 10.03 -9.60
CA GLN A 480 13.67 11.27 -9.47
C GLN A 480 14.43 11.32 -8.13
N PRO A 481 15.52 12.12 -8.00
CA PRO A 481 16.46 12.04 -6.89
C PRO A 481 15.99 12.64 -5.54
N GLY A 482 14.86 13.34 -5.52
CA GLY A 482 14.29 13.98 -4.34
C GLY A 482 14.99 15.28 -3.95
N ALA A 483 14.54 15.87 -2.83
CA ALA A 483 15.10 17.14 -2.33
C ALA A 483 16.55 17.06 -1.88
N LYS A 484 17.09 15.85 -1.69
CA LYS A 484 18.50 15.65 -1.36
C LYS A 484 19.45 16.29 -2.39
N ASN A 485 19.03 16.33 -3.65
CA ASN A 485 19.81 16.90 -4.75
C ASN A 485 19.31 18.27 -5.20
N GLU A 486 18.33 18.86 -4.51
CA GLU A 486 17.87 20.21 -4.81
C GLU A 486 18.93 21.26 -4.45
N THR A 487 19.02 22.30 -5.27
CA THR A 487 19.89 23.47 -5.01
C THR A 487 19.13 24.64 -4.41
N HIS A 488 17.80 24.63 -4.54
CA HIS A 488 16.88 25.64 -4.02
C HIS A 488 15.51 24.99 -3.83
N THR A 489 14.74 25.48 -2.86
CA THR A 489 13.32 25.12 -2.71
C THR A 489 12.49 25.91 -3.70
N TYR A 490 11.54 25.28 -4.38
CA TYR A 490 10.62 26.00 -5.28
C TYR A 490 9.89 27.16 -4.58
N ALA A 491 9.38 26.93 -3.37
CA ALA A 491 8.65 27.92 -2.58
C ALA A 491 9.49 29.15 -2.14
N ASP A 492 10.80 29.17 -2.41
CA ASP A 492 11.70 30.29 -2.08
C ASP A 492 12.13 31.10 -3.32
N ILE A 493 11.68 30.71 -4.52
CA ILE A 493 11.89 31.44 -5.79
C ILE A 493 10.80 32.51 -5.91
#